data_AF-A0A3M7T055-F1
#
_entry.id   AF-A0A3M7T055-F1
#
_cell.length_a   1.000
_cell.length_b   1.000
_cell.length_c   1.000
_cell.angle_alpha   90.00
_cell.angle_beta   90.00
_cell.angle_gamma   90.00
#
_symmetry.space_group_name_H-M   'P 1'
#
loop_
_entity.id
_entity.type
_entity.pdbx_description
1 polymer ?
#
loop_
_entity_poly.entity_id
_entity_poly.type
_entity_poly.pdbx_seq_one_letter_code
_entity_poly.pdbx_strand_id
1 'polypeptide(L)'
;MANQLHLTTQDYNLRHVIPLEKLDAESLFYWHWVCSKCKPSEESNHGMDTSEQAVGQDHLDSLLPSLTEYCAYVEQAFEKIDRERSERHNDDLFQLESAFVLKKLIELFKYTDFADAHGKKSLHSLCHKLFSNSNYVIIYSSLIDTYQLLHPNLQTRTNNLIELISDLKDKNSVMSEQPCEQSSHHTSNHQSNNTTLSPQEIQFKISELKFKRFSLKDDFDKLYNEFKNVSKTVDMNRLNEIRTEIKEVEDELADLQTQLMDGPAKSTSNREQEVNADESAKQDDPVELDYHCLHIAICVLEDKALKGLSAQIRCLTDSLIVPNISSVNEELRLLSVCALGLVCILKVDMARKYVPLFLEVMQRDKKEIVIEAFKAVINCIMAFSVKNLVSSDDDDVSVEVTGRIMSVMTGLLDHEESEVYTLAVDGFCKLYMTGHILSAKLFSKLLIMYYSPLSENDVNLKSFLSAFLPQFSFLRANNQLCVEESFMITLKCLINAPADSCLSSIDLIKVMETLFNLINPKNLIHKNHYFDNQKSSHYNQNTDFHTQHLEIFFLCALRIFTKIFHMKKKIMLGAHGLCVILPELLLKSLFFKSYIK
;
A
#
# COMPACT_ATOMS: atom_id res chain seq x y z
N MET A 1 -2.52 43.42 9.14
CA MET A 1 -2.22 42.14 9.84
C MET A 1 -0.77 42.03 10.35
N ALA A 2 0.14 42.95 10.04
CA ALA A 2 1.51 42.96 10.59
C ALA A 2 1.64 43.59 12.01
N ASN A 3 0.57 44.10 12.60
CA ASN A 3 0.61 44.89 13.85
C ASN A 3 0.12 44.15 15.11
N GLN A 4 -0.19 42.86 15.03
CA GLN A 4 -0.53 42.03 16.21
C GLN A 4 0.58 41.06 16.62
N LEU A 5 1.68 40.98 15.86
CA LEU A 5 2.87 40.18 16.18
C LEU A 5 3.96 41.02 16.87
N HIS A 6 3.58 42.03 17.65
CA HIS A 6 4.45 42.56 18.70
C HIS A 6 4.49 41.56 19.87
N LEU A 7 4.99 40.36 19.58
CA LEU A 7 5.73 39.61 20.56
C LEU A 7 6.99 40.42 20.82
N THR A 8 6.93 41.24 21.87
CA THR A 8 8.07 41.96 22.41
C THR A 8 9.24 40.99 22.50
N THR A 9 10.32 41.34 21.82
CA THR A 9 11.64 40.69 21.81
C THR A 9 12.26 40.50 23.21
N GLN A 10 11.54 40.85 24.29
CA GLN A 10 11.91 40.56 25.68
C GLN A 10 11.48 39.16 26.16
N ASP A 11 10.43 38.54 25.60
CA ASP A 11 10.01 37.17 25.99
C ASP A 11 10.80 36.06 25.28
N TYR A 12 11.35 36.34 24.09
CA TYR A 12 12.18 35.41 23.32
C TYR A 12 13.56 35.13 23.97
N ASN A 13 13.94 35.93 24.97
CA ASN A 13 15.34 36.19 25.31
C ASN A 13 15.97 35.31 26.40
N LEU A 14 15.32 34.22 26.83
CA LEU A 14 15.89 33.35 27.88
C LEU A 14 15.97 31.86 27.54
N ARG A 15 15.24 31.36 26.52
CA ARG A 15 15.21 29.92 26.19
C ARG A 15 15.17 29.58 24.69
N HIS A 16 15.25 30.56 23.78
CA HIS A 16 15.18 30.32 22.32
C HIS A 16 13.97 29.48 21.86
N VAL A 17 12.86 29.48 22.60
CA VAL A 17 11.62 28.73 22.28
C VAL A 17 10.40 29.64 22.36
N ILE A 18 9.34 29.27 21.63
CA ILE A 18 8.02 29.89 21.76
C ILE A 18 7.42 29.46 23.12
N PRO A 19 6.87 30.37 23.94
CA PRO A 19 6.17 29.98 25.16
C PRO A 19 4.98 29.05 24.87
N LEU A 20 4.77 28.02 25.68
CA LEU A 20 3.76 26.99 25.44
C LEU A 20 2.33 27.54 25.37
N GLU A 21 2.06 28.68 26.00
CA GLU A 21 0.75 29.36 25.95
C GLU A 21 0.48 30.04 24.60
N LYS A 22 1.55 30.35 23.85
CA LYS A 22 1.51 31.04 22.56
C LYS A 22 1.88 30.12 21.40
N LEU A 23 2.07 28.83 21.68
CA LEU A 23 2.39 27.81 20.68
C LEU A 23 1.13 27.48 19.88
N ASP A 24 1.09 27.95 18.64
CA ASP A 24 0.03 27.67 17.66
C ASP A 24 0.62 27.23 16.31
N ALA A 25 -0.23 26.86 15.37
CA ALA A 25 0.19 26.36 14.07
C ALA A 25 0.96 27.42 13.26
N GLU A 26 0.53 28.68 13.32
CA GLU A 26 1.10 29.80 12.57
C GLU A 26 2.49 30.20 13.07
N SER A 27 2.65 30.35 14.38
CA SER A 27 3.93 30.67 15.01
C SER A 27 4.96 29.57 14.77
N LEU A 28 4.54 28.30 14.88
CA LEU A 28 5.42 27.17 14.63
C LEU A 28 5.75 26.99 13.15
N PHE A 29 4.78 27.21 12.25
CA PHE A 29 5.04 27.22 10.82
C PHE A 29 6.07 28.30 10.45
N TYR A 30 5.93 29.50 11.01
CA TYR A 30 6.88 30.58 10.81
C TYR A 30 8.27 30.21 11.35
N TRP A 31 8.35 29.67 12.57
CA TRP A 31 9.62 29.24 13.16
C TRP A 31 10.33 28.19 12.31
N HIS A 32 9.60 27.14 11.89
CA HIS A 32 10.13 26.12 10.99
C HIS A 32 10.57 26.71 9.64
N TRP A 33 9.79 27.64 9.07
CA TRP A 33 10.14 28.31 7.83
C TRP A 33 11.43 29.12 7.95
N VAL A 34 11.61 29.90 9.02
CA VAL A 34 12.85 30.67 9.26
C VAL A 34 14.04 29.72 9.39
N CYS A 35 13.95 28.67 10.22
CA CYS A 35 15.03 27.68 10.36
C CYS A 35 15.37 27.01 9.00
N SER A 36 14.36 26.75 8.16
CA SER A 36 14.58 26.18 6.83
C SER A 36 15.36 27.09 5.87
N LYS A 37 15.37 28.41 6.11
CA LYS A 37 16.13 29.37 5.30
C LYS A 37 17.56 29.56 5.79
N CYS A 38 17.83 29.24 7.05
CA CYS A 38 19.17 29.32 7.62
C CYS A 38 20.06 28.13 7.21
N LYS A 39 19.48 26.96 6.90
CA LYS A 39 20.22 25.81 6.37
C LYS A 39 20.35 25.93 4.83
N PRO A 40 21.56 25.92 4.25
CA PRO A 40 21.73 25.94 2.80
C PRO A 40 21.11 24.67 2.20
N SER A 41 20.50 24.78 1.01
CA SER A 41 19.93 23.61 0.34
C SER A 41 21.05 22.66 -0.11
N GLU A 42 20.78 21.35 -0.11
CA GLU A 42 21.76 20.37 -0.59
C GLU A 42 22.18 20.64 -2.05
N GLU A 43 21.31 21.27 -2.85
CA GLU A 43 21.58 21.69 -4.22
C GLU A 43 22.51 22.92 -4.32
N SER A 44 22.55 23.81 -3.31
CA SER A 44 23.44 24.98 -3.28
C SER A 44 24.83 24.66 -2.74
N ASN A 45 25.06 23.48 -2.16
CA ASN A 45 26.36 23.06 -1.62
C ASN A 45 27.46 22.87 -2.68
N HIS A 46 27.12 22.85 -3.97
CA HIS A 46 28.12 22.74 -5.05
C HIS A 46 28.77 24.07 -5.48
N GLY A 47 28.57 25.16 -4.73
CA GLY A 47 29.25 26.43 -5.00
C GLY A 47 29.18 27.50 -3.91
N MET A 48 28.78 27.15 -2.68
CA MET A 48 28.64 28.12 -1.58
C MET A 48 29.96 28.27 -0.82
N ASP A 49 30.40 29.51 -0.59
CA ASP A 49 31.59 29.80 0.20
C ASP A 49 31.39 29.37 1.67
N THR A 50 32.45 28.88 2.31
CA THR A 50 32.43 28.40 3.71
C THR A 50 31.97 29.46 4.72
N SER A 51 32.06 30.74 4.35
CA SER A 51 31.57 31.87 5.16
C SER A 51 30.04 31.94 5.21
N GLU A 52 29.33 31.68 4.11
CA GLU A 52 27.87 31.75 4.07
C GLU A 52 27.23 30.60 4.86
N GLN A 53 27.87 29.43 4.86
CA GLN A 53 27.46 28.29 5.68
C GLN A 53 27.62 28.57 7.18
N ALA A 54 28.70 29.26 7.58
CA ALA A 54 28.92 29.66 8.97
C ALA A 54 27.86 30.67 9.44
N VAL A 55 27.52 31.67 8.62
CA VAL A 55 26.46 32.65 8.94
C VAL A 55 25.09 31.97 9.11
N GLY A 56 24.79 30.99 8.26
CA GLY A 56 23.56 30.19 8.40
C GLY A 56 23.50 29.43 9.73
N GLN A 57 24.62 28.85 10.16
CA GLN A 57 24.70 28.13 11.44
C GLN A 57 24.58 29.08 12.64
N ASP A 58 25.25 30.24 12.61
CA ASP A 58 25.16 31.25 13.67
C ASP A 58 23.70 31.73 13.85
N HIS A 59 22.96 31.87 12.74
CA HIS A 59 21.53 32.19 12.81
C HIS A 59 20.71 31.06 13.43
N LEU A 60 20.99 29.79 13.12
CA LEU A 60 20.30 28.65 13.74
C LEU A 60 20.54 28.61 15.25
N ASP A 61 21.79 28.84 15.68
CA ASP A 61 22.16 28.85 17.09
C ASP A 61 21.45 29.97 17.87
N SER A 62 21.06 31.06 17.20
CA SER A 62 20.25 32.13 17.78
C SER A 62 18.73 31.87 17.78
N LEU A 63 18.27 30.89 17.00
CA LEU A 63 16.86 30.59 16.78
C LEU A 63 16.37 29.33 17.49
N LEU A 64 17.29 28.43 17.85
CA LEU A 64 17.00 27.14 18.46
C LEU A 64 17.76 27.01 19.77
N PRO A 65 17.14 26.38 20.80
CA PRO A 65 17.85 26.07 22.03
C PRO A 65 18.83 24.91 21.81
N SER A 66 19.60 24.59 22.86
CA SER A 66 20.41 23.37 22.85
C SER A 66 19.53 22.12 22.66
N LEU A 67 20.09 21.04 22.09
CA LEU A 67 19.34 19.81 21.82
C LEU A 67 18.64 19.26 23.08
N THR A 68 19.31 19.30 24.24
CA THR A 68 18.75 18.84 25.52
C THR A 68 17.57 19.69 25.95
N GLU A 69 17.69 21.02 25.88
CA GLU A 69 16.60 21.94 26.23
C GLU A 69 15.43 21.81 25.26
N TYR A 70 15.71 21.60 23.96
CA TYR A 70 14.68 21.39 22.97
C TYR A 70 13.90 20.10 23.23
N CYS A 71 14.58 19.01 23.59
CA CYS A 71 13.92 17.76 23.95
C CYS A 71 12.94 17.96 25.11
N ALA A 72 13.37 18.64 26.17
CA ALA A 72 12.51 18.94 27.31
C ALA A 72 11.32 19.83 26.94
N TYR A 73 11.50 20.79 26.03
CA TYR A 73 10.43 21.64 25.52
C TYR A 73 9.39 20.84 24.71
N VAL A 74 9.85 19.99 23.79
CA VAL A 74 8.96 19.12 22.99
C VAL A 74 8.20 18.13 23.88
N GLU A 75 8.85 17.60 24.91
CA GLU A 75 8.21 16.72 25.89
C GLU A 75 7.08 17.44 26.65
N GLN A 76 7.32 18.66 27.13
CA GLN A 76 6.29 19.48 27.80
C GLN A 76 5.13 19.84 26.85
N ALA A 77 5.44 20.16 25.59
CA ALA A 77 4.42 20.43 24.59
C ALA A 77 3.55 19.19 24.32
N PHE A 78 4.17 18.02 24.21
CA PHE A 78 3.45 16.74 24.07
C PHE A 78 2.55 16.45 25.27
N GLU A 79 3.05 16.58 26.49
CA GLU A 79 2.25 16.35 27.71
C GLU A 79 1.08 17.34 27.86
N LYS A 80 1.25 18.59 27.41
CA LYS A 80 0.17 19.57 27.36
C LYS A 80 -0.91 19.14 26.35
N ILE A 81 -0.48 18.83 25.13
CA ILE A 81 -1.38 18.46 24.04
C ILE A 81 -2.13 17.15 24.36
N ASP A 82 -1.47 16.15 24.93
CA ASP A 82 -2.09 14.87 25.29
C ASP A 82 -3.15 15.02 26.39
N ARG A 83 -2.88 15.91 27.37
CA ARG A 83 -3.85 16.27 28.41
C ARG A 83 -5.08 16.96 27.82
N GLU A 84 -4.88 17.98 26.99
CA GLU A 84 -5.96 18.72 26.33
C GLU A 84 -6.76 17.85 25.34
N ARG A 85 -6.09 16.90 24.66
CA ARG A 85 -6.74 15.91 23.78
C ARG A 85 -7.75 15.07 24.56
N SER A 86 -7.41 14.62 25.76
CA SER A 86 -8.32 13.82 26.59
C SER A 86 -9.61 14.58 26.89
N GLU A 87 -9.52 15.90 27.10
CA GLU A 87 -10.66 16.78 27.35
C GLU A 87 -11.43 17.12 26.06
N ARG A 88 -10.73 17.27 24.93
CA ARG A 88 -11.26 17.75 23.64
C ARG A 88 -11.27 16.65 22.56
N HIS A 89 -11.50 15.40 22.93
CA HIS A 89 -11.40 14.26 22.02
C HIS A 89 -12.39 14.29 20.84
N ASN A 90 -13.48 15.06 20.89
CA ASN A 90 -14.42 15.21 19.77
C ASN A 90 -14.20 16.48 18.93
N ASP A 91 -13.14 17.23 19.19
CA ASP A 91 -12.82 18.46 18.48
C ASP A 91 -11.83 18.19 17.35
N ASP A 92 -12.36 17.90 16.16
CA ASP A 92 -11.57 17.55 14.98
C ASP A 92 -10.54 18.63 14.61
N LEU A 93 -10.89 19.91 14.79
CA LEU A 93 -9.99 21.03 14.50
C LEU A 93 -8.82 21.04 15.47
N PHE A 94 -9.10 20.89 16.77
CA PHE A 94 -8.05 20.78 17.79
C PHE A 94 -7.14 19.58 17.55
N GLN A 95 -7.70 18.42 17.18
CA GLN A 95 -6.88 17.24 16.87
C GLN A 95 -5.97 17.48 15.67
N LEU A 96 -6.49 18.10 14.60
CA LEU A 96 -5.72 18.40 13.41
C LEU A 96 -4.60 19.41 13.69
N GLU A 97 -4.91 20.49 14.42
CA GLU A 97 -3.94 21.50 14.84
C GLU A 97 -2.86 20.89 15.75
N SER A 98 -3.25 20.08 16.74
CA SER A 98 -2.34 19.38 17.64
C SER A 98 -1.39 18.45 16.90
N ALA A 99 -1.93 17.68 15.96
CA ALA A 99 -1.14 16.77 15.12
C ALA A 99 -0.14 17.54 14.24
N PHE A 100 -0.56 18.69 13.69
CA PHE A 100 0.34 19.58 12.94
C PHE A 100 1.44 20.17 13.82
N VAL A 101 1.09 20.66 15.03
CA VAL A 101 2.04 21.25 15.97
C VAL A 101 3.10 20.23 16.38
N LEU A 102 2.69 19.04 16.83
CA LEU A 102 3.64 17.99 17.21
C LEU A 102 4.55 17.58 16.05
N LYS A 103 3.97 17.40 14.85
CA LYS A 103 4.76 17.06 13.66
C LYS A 103 5.83 18.12 13.38
N LYS A 104 5.47 19.41 13.42
CA LYS A 104 6.41 20.50 13.13
C LYS A 104 7.46 20.71 14.21
N LEU A 105 7.14 20.46 15.48
CA LEU A 105 8.13 20.42 16.55
C LEU A 105 9.17 19.31 16.31
N ILE A 106 8.72 18.13 15.89
CA ILE A 106 9.64 17.01 15.62
C ILE A 106 10.49 17.32 14.37
N GLU A 107 9.89 17.87 13.30
CA GLU A 107 10.64 18.24 12.10
C GLU A 107 11.75 19.29 12.36
N LEU A 108 11.64 20.11 13.41
CA LEU A 108 12.66 21.10 13.76
C LEU A 108 13.96 20.47 14.26
N PHE A 109 13.96 19.23 14.75
CA PHE A 109 15.20 18.54 15.17
C PHE A 109 16.25 18.46 14.05
N LYS A 110 15.85 18.45 12.77
CA LYS A 110 16.78 18.44 11.63
C LYS A 110 17.67 19.69 11.51
N TYR A 111 17.34 20.75 12.26
CA TYR A 111 18.07 22.01 12.34
C TYR A 111 18.88 22.15 13.64
N THR A 112 18.72 21.22 14.59
CA THR A 112 19.48 21.23 15.86
C THR A 112 20.86 20.60 15.69
N ASP A 113 21.80 20.98 16.55
CA ASP A 113 23.13 20.39 16.60
C ASP A 113 23.14 19.06 17.37
N PHE A 114 23.63 18.01 16.70
CA PHE A 114 23.84 16.68 17.26
C PHE A 114 25.31 16.47 17.70
N ALA A 115 26.06 17.50 18.07
CA ALA A 115 27.39 17.33 18.64
C ALA A 115 27.34 16.75 20.06
N ASP A 116 26.34 17.13 20.87
CA ASP A 116 26.24 16.75 22.27
C ASP A 116 25.75 15.30 22.47
N ALA A 117 26.56 14.48 23.16
CA ALA A 117 26.21 13.11 23.51
C ALA A 117 25.07 13.03 24.53
N HIS A 118 24.93 14.01 25.43
CA HIS A 118 23.82 14.05 26.38
C HIS A 118 22.51 14.38 25.67
N GLY A 119 22.49 15.43 24.84
CA GLY A 119 21.36 15.76 23.97
C GLY A 119 20.90 14.61 23.09
N LYS A 120 21.83 13.82 22.51
CA LYS A 120 21.47 12.60 21.77
C LYS A 120 20.72 11.57 22.60
N LYS A 121 21.13 11.35 23.86
CA LYS A 121 20.45 10.42 24.76
C LYS A 121 19.07 10.95 25.15
N SER A 122 18.95 12.24 25.42
CA SER A 122 17.67 12.90 25.69
C SER A 122 16.72 12.77 24.50
N LEU A 123 17.21 13.00 23.28
CA LEU A 123 16.42 12.82 22.06
C LEU A 123 16.02 11.37 21.82
N HIS A 124 16.93 10.41 22.05
CA HIS A 124 16.61 8.98 21.97
C HIS A 124 15.44 8.62 22.90
N SER A 125 15.53 9.04 24.17
CA SER A 125 14.48 8.80 25.18
C SER A 125 13.16 9.48 24.79
N LEU A 126 13.22 10.71 24.29
CA LEU A 126 12.03 11.43 23.82
C LEU A 126 11.37 10.71 22.64
N CYS A 127 12.14 10.28 21.64
CA CYS A 127 11.59 9.53 20.50
C CYS A 127 10.91 8.24 20.97
N HIS A 128 11.52 7.49 21.88
CA HIS A 128 10.93 6.28 22.47
C HIS A 128 9.61 6.59 23.20
N LYS A 129 9.55 7.65 24.00
CA LYS A 129 8.32 8.11 24.67
C LYS A 129 7.23 8.47 23.68
N LEU A 130 7.58 9.21 22.61
CA LEU A 130 6.63 9.62 21.57
C LEU A 130 6.13 8.44 20.73
N PHE A 131 6.99 7.48 20.39
CA PHE A 131 6.57 6.25 19.69
C PHE A 131 5.65 5.37 20.54
N SER A 132 5.81 5.40 21.86
CA SER A 132 5.03 4.56 22.78
C SER A 132 3.66 5.15 23.11
N ASN A 133 3.59 6.48 23.26
CA ASN A 133 2.44 7.14 23.88
C ASN A 133 1.68 8.06 22.92
N SER A 134 2.15 8.25 21.68
CA SER A 134 1.52 9.19 20.77
C SER A 134 0.36 8.55 20.02
N ASN A 135 -0.81 9.09 20.29
CA ASN A 135 -2.02 8.81 19.55
C ASN A 135 -2.12 9.53 18.18
N TYR A 136 -1.05 10.18 17.71
CA TYR A 136 -1.01 10.91 16.45
C TYR A 136 -0.06 10.25 15.46
N VAL A 137 -0.55 9.31 14.66
CA VAL A 137 0.27 8.56 13.67
C VAL A 137 1.03 9.46 12.70
N ILE A 138 0.50 10.64 12.37
CA ILE A 138 1.14 11.57 11.43
C ILE A 138 2.54 12.04 11.87
N ILE A 139 2.88 11.89 13.16
CA ILE A 139 4.20 12.25 13.67
C ILE A 139 5.25 11.17 13.39
N TYR A 140 4.85 9.92 13.13
CA TYR A 140 5.76 8.80 13.01
C TYR A 140 6.76 9.01 11.87
N SER A 141 6.32 9.52 10.71
CA SER A 141 7.24 9.82 9.60
C SER A 141 8.33 10.81 10.02
N SER A 142 7.97 11.85 10.76
CA SER A 142 8.91 12.87 11.24
C SER A 142 9.80 12.34 12.36
N LEU A 143 9.28 11.45 13.21
CA LEU A 143 10.08 10.74 14.22
C LEU A 143 11.12 9.85 13.56
N ILE A 144 10.76 9.11 12.51
CA ILE A 144 11.70 8.27 11.75
C ILE A 144 12.82 9.12 11.16
N ASP A 145 12.49 10.22 10.48
CA ASP A 145 13.50 11.11 9.89
C ASP A 145 14.46 11.63 10.97
N THR A 146 13.92 12.01 12.14
CA THR A 146 14.71 12.43 13.30
C THR A 146 15.58 11.30 13.85
N TYR A 147 15.03 10.08 13.91
CA TYR A 147 15.74 8.89 14.37
C TYR A 147 16.85 8.46 13.41
N GLN A 148 16.67 8.68 12.11
CA GLN A 148 17.69 8.47 11.07
C GLN A 148 18.86 9.44 11.23
N LEU A 149 18.60 10.70 11.56
CA LEU A 149 19.64 11.68 11.88
C LEU A 149 20.38 11.30 13.16
N LEU A 150 19.65 10.84 14.18
CA LEU A 150 20.21 10.46 15.48
C LEU A 150 21.10 9.21 15.40
N HIS A 151 20.65 8.20 14.65
CA HIS A 151 21.33 6.92 14.49
C HIS A 151 21.61 6.64 13.00
N PRO A 152 22.71 7.12 12.42
CA PRO A 152 22.99 6.93 10.99
C PRO A 152 23.19 5.47 10.56
N ASN A 153 23.57 4.58 11.50
CA ASN A 153 23.76 3.16 11.24
C ASN A 153 22.42 2.40 11.24
N LEU A 154 22.11 1.74 10.11
CA LEU A 154 20.87 0.97 9.92
C LEU A 154 20.70 -0.14 10.97
N GLN A 155 21.75 -0.89 11.30
CA GLN A 155 21.65 -2.02 12.22
C GLN A 155 21.32 -1.52 13.63
N THR A 156 21.96 -0.43 14.06
CA THR A 156 21.65 0.22 15.35
C THR A 156 20.21 0.71 15.38
N ARG A 157 19.72 1.38 14.33
CA ARG A 157 18.31 1.81 14.25
C ARG A 157 17.35 0.65 14.36
N THR A 158 17.57 -0.38 13.54
CA THR A 158 16.71 -1.57 13.47
C THR A 158 16.67 -2.26 14.84
N ASN A 159 17.82 -2.43 15.49
CA ASN A 159 17.89 -3.04 16.81
C ASN A 159 17.09 -2.23 17.84
N ASN A 160 17.33 -0.92 17.93
CA ASN A 160 16.69 -0.08 18.95
C ASN A 160 15.17 -0.02 18.78
N LEU A 161 14.66 0.01 17.54
CA LEU A 161 13.21 0.05 17.28
C LEU A 161 12.54 -1.31 17.51
N ILE A 162 13.23 -2.42 17.21
CA ILE A 162 12.71 -3.77 17.52
C ILE A 162 12.75 -4.04 19.03
N GLU A 163 13.78 -3.55 19.73
CA GLU A 163 13.86 -3.57 21.19
C GLU A 163 12.71 -2.77 21.80
N LEU A 164 12.42 -1.56 21.29
CA LEU A 164 11.26 -0.78 21.71
C LEU A 164 9.93 -1.54 21.54
N ILE A 165 9.73 -2.23 20.41
CA ILE A 165 8.55 -3.09 20.20
C ILE A 165 8.50 -4.21 21.24
N SER A 166 9.64 -4.83 21.54
CA SER A 166 9.73 -5.91 22.53
C SER A 166 9.40 -5.40 23.93
N ASP A 167 9.96 -4.25 24.32
CA ASP A 167 9.69 -3.59 25.60
C ASP A 167 8.20 -3.23 25.76
N LEU A 168 7.57 -2.75 24.69
CA LEU A 168 6.14 -2.46 24.68
C LEU A 168 5.30 -3.73 24.89
N LYS A 169 5.66 -4.84 24.24
CA LYS A 169 4.98 -6.13 24.41
C LYS A 169 5.22 -6.75 25.79
N ASP A 170 6.45 -6.69 26.30
CA ASP A 170 6.84 -7.30 27.57
C ASP A 170 6.24 -6.58 28.78
N LYS A 171 6.13 -5.23 28.73
CA LYS A 171 5.44 -4.43 29.76
C LYS A 171 4.01 -4.92 30.02
N ASN A 172 3.32 -5.39 28.98
CA ASN A 172 1.97 -5.94 29.11
C ASN A 172 1.96 -7.43 29.54
N SER A 173 3.00 -8.21 29.22
CA SER A 173 3.10 -9.62 29.61
C SER A 173 3.40 -9.79 31.11
N VAL A 174 4.32 -9.00 31.67
CA VAL A 174 4.75 -9.08 33.08
C VAL A 174 3.65 -8.70 34.08
N MET A 175 2.61 -7.98 33.63
CA MET A 175 1.47 -7.63 34.48
C MET A 175 0.37 -8.70 34.53
N SER A 176 0.48 -9.78 33.74
CA SER A 176 -0.50 -10.88 33.69
C SER A 176 -0.12 -12.11 34.52
N GLU A 177 1.09 -12.17 35.08
CA GLU A 177 1.54 -13.24 35.97
C GLU A 177 1.86 -12.70 37.37
N GLN A 178 0.89 -12.74 38.30
CA GLN A 178 1.21 -12.68 39.73
C GLN A 178 1.65 -14.06 40.24
N PRO A 179 2.78 -14.17 40.97
CA PRO A 179 3.24 -15.44 41.52
C PRO A 179 2.45 -15.82 42.77
N CYS A 180 1.79 -16.97 42.75
CA CYS A 180 1.09 -17.52 43.91
C CYS A 180 2.11 -18.05 44.93
N GLU A 181 2.07 -17.48 46.14
CA GLU A 181 2.94 -17.84 47.25
C GLU A 181 2.76 -19.30 47.70
N GLN A 182 3.87 -19.84 48.17
CA GLN A 182 4.05 -21.18 48.69
C GLN A 182 3.16 -21.44 49.91
N SER A 183 2.34 -22.48 49.87
CA SER A 183 1.99 -23.21 51.10
C SER A 183 1.90 -24.71 50.86
N SER A 184 2.77 -25.42 51.56
CA SER A 184 2.84 -26.87 51.66
C SER A 184 1.71 -27.42 52.52
N HIS A 185 0.97 -28.43 52.07
CA HIS A 185 0.55 -29.58 52.90
C HIS A 185 0.03 -30.77 52.06
N HIS A 186 0.76 -31.89 52.20
CA HIS A 186 0.37 -33.31 52.24
C HIS A 186 -0.71 -33.92 51.30
N THR A 187 -0.20 -34.70 50.34
CA THR A 187 -0.52 -36.12 50.02
C THR A 187 -1.93 -36.67 50.25
N SER A 188 -2.60 -37.06 49.17
CA SER A 188 -3.11 -38.43 48.98
C SER A 188 -3.51 -38.72 47.52
N ASN A 189 -2.99 -39.84 47.00
CA ASN A 189 -3.38 -40.46 45.74
C ASN A 189 -4.81 -41.03 45.86
N HIS A 190 -5.69 -40.77 44.89
CA HIS A 190 -6.15 -41.76 43.91
C HIS A 190 -7.24 -41.20 42.97
N GLN A 191 -6.85 -41.08 41.70
CA GLN A 191 -7.58 -41.41 40.47
C GLN A 191 -9.05 -40.97 40.33
N SER A 192 -9.24 -39.93 39.52
CA SER A 192 -10.40 -39.78 38.64
C SER A 192 -9.89 -39.26 37.30
N ASN A 193 -10.03 -40.09 36.25
CA ASN A 193 -9.60 -39.78 34.89
C ASN A 193 -10.41 -38.59 34.37
N ASN A 194 -9.77 -37.43 34.20
CA ASN A 194 -10.18 -36.41 33.26
C ASN A 194 -8.90 -35.83 32.64
N THR A 195 -8.69 -36.16 31.37
CA THR A 195 -7.57 -35.69 30.56
C THR A 195 -7.78 -34.21 30.27
N THR A 196 -7.34 -33.33 31.17
CA THR A 196 -7.29 -31.88 30.90
C THR A 196 -6.16 -31.62 29.92
N LEU A 197 -6.52 -31.39 28.66
CA LEU A 197 -5.60 -31.05 27.58
C LEU A 197 -4.87 -29.74 27.90
N SER A 198 -3.58 -29.68 27.64
CA SER A 198 -2.75 -28.47 27.81
C SER A 198 -3.19 -27.33 26.88
N PRO A 199 -2.89 -26.05 27.21
CA PRO A 199 -3.24 -24.91 26.34
C PRO A 199 -2.73 -25.04 24.89
N GLN A 200 -1.62 -25.75 24.68
CA GLN A 200 -1.06 -26.04 23.35
C GLN A 200 -1.85 -27.11 22.60
N GLU A 201 -2.39 -28.11 23.30
CA GLU A 201 -3.29 -29.12 22.71
C GLU A 201 -4.66 -28.52 22.37
N ILE A 202 -5.14 -27.57 23.18
CA ILE A 202 -6.35 -26.78 22.91
C ILE A 202 -6.14 -25.89 21.67
N GLN A 203 -5.01 -25.19 21.57
CA GLN A 203 -4.62 -24.41 20.37
C GLN A 203 -4.52 -25.27 19.11
N PHE A 204 -3.97 -26.49 19.24
CA PHE A 204 -3.92 -27.45 18.15
C PHE A 204 -5.32 -27.93 17.75
N LYS A 205 -6.20 -28.21 18.73
CA LYS A 205 -7.60 -28.59 18.48
C LYS A 205 -8.40 -27.47 17.83
N ILE A 206 -8.19 -26.22 18.26
CA ILE A 206 -8.80 -25.02 17.66
C ILE A 206 -8.32 -24.86 16.22
N SER A 207 -7.03 -25.10 15.94
CA SER A 207 -6.48 -25.02 14.59
C SER A 207 -7.01 -26.15 13.69
N GLU A 208 -7.14 -27.37 14.24
CA GLU A 208 -7.75 -28.53 13.58
C GLU A 208 -9.22 -28.28 13.24
N LEU A 209 -9.99 -27.72 14.19
CA LEU A 209 -11.40 -27.38 14.00
C LEU A 209 -11.58 -26.19 13.04
N LYS A 210 -10.70 -25.18 13.06
CA LYS A 210 -10.69 -24.08 12.09
C LYS A 210 -10.38 -24.58 10.69
N PHE A 211 -9.44 -25.50 10.53
CA PHE A 211 -9.14 -26.14 9.26
C PHE A 211 -10.31 -26.97 8.76
N LYS A 212 -10.97 -27.73 9.66
CA LYS A 212 -12.17 -28.50 9.33
C LYS A 212 -13.32 -27.59 8.91
N ARG A 213 -13.57 -26.48 9.63
CA ARG A 213 -14.56 -25.46 9.26
C ARG A 213 -14.27 -24.86 7.89
N PHE A 214 -13.00 -24.56 7.61
CA PHE A 214 -12.57 -24.02 6.32
C PHE A 214 -12.79 -25.04 5.18
N SER A 215 -12.45 -26.31 5.39
CA SER A 215 -12.70 -27.39 4.43
C SER A 215 -14.19 -27.58 4.17
N LEU A 216 -15.03 -27.61 5.21
CA LEU A 216 -16.49 -27.74 5.06
C LEU A 216 -17.12 -26.53 4.37
N LYS A 217 -16.57 -25.33 4.57
CA LYS A 217 -17.04 -24.11 3.89
C LYS A 217 -16.67 -24.11 2.40
N ASP A 218 -15.46 -24.56 2.06
CA ASP A 218 -15.03 -24.74 0.67
C ASP A 218 -15.85 -25.83 -0.04
N ASP A 219 -16.18 -26.92 0.66
CA ASP A 219 -17.10 -27.95 0.15
C ASP A 219 -18.52 -27.40 -0.03
N PHE A 220 -19.01 -26.57 0.90
CA PHE A 220 -20.31 -25.89 0.78
C PHE A 220 -20.33 -24.95 -0.43
N ASP A 221 -19.27 -24.15 -0.64
CA ASP A 221 -19.20 -23.20 -1.75
C ASP A 221 -19.03 -23.93 -3.09
N LYS A 222 -18.32 -25.05 -3.15
CA LYS A 222 -18.28 -25.94 -4.33
C LYS A 222 -19.67 -26.51 -4.61
N LEU A 223 -20.35 -27.04 -3.61
CA LEU A 223 -21.71 -27.58 -3.77
C LEU A 223 -22.72 -26.50 -4.16
N TYR A 224 -22.57 -25.29 -3.62
CA TYR A 224 -23.42 -24.14 -3.93
C TYR A 224 -23.19 -23.62 -5.37
N ASN A 225 -21.95 -23.67 -5.84
CA ASN A 225 -21.61 -23.33 -7.22
C ASN A 225 -22.02 -24.44 -8.21
N GLU A 226 -21.98 -25.71 -7.81
CA GLU A 226 -22.59 -26.82 -8.55
C GLU A 226 -24.12 -26.69 -8.59
N PHE A 227 -24.74 -26.29 -7.48
CA PHE A 227 -26.18 -25.98 -7.36
C PHE A 227 -26.61 -24.82 -8.27
N LYS A 228 -25.76 -23.80 -8.43
CA LYS A 228 -25.99 -22.69 -9.37
C LYS A 228 -26.00 -23.15 -10.83
N ASN A 229 -25.31 -24.26 -11.14
CA ASN A 229 -25.15 -24.77 -12.50
C ASN A 229 -26.12 -25.91 -12.86
N VAL A 230 -26.78 -26.55 -11.90
CA VAL A 230 -27.70 -27.67 -12.13
C VAL A 230 -29.05 -27.41 -11.48
N SER A 231 -30.01 -26.90 -12.27
CA SER A 231 -31.40 -26.89 -11.83
C SER A 231 -32.04 -28.27 -12.02
N LYS A 232 -32.58 -28.78 -10.91
CA LYS A 232 -33.45 -29.95 -10.68
C LYS A 232 -32.73 -31.22 -10.24
N THR A 233 -33.04 -31.61 -8.99
CA THR A 233 -32.88 -32.93 -8.31
C THR A 233 -31.65 -33.19 -7.43
N VAL A 234 -31.23 -32.24 -6.60
CA VAL A 234 -30.46 -32.59 -5.38
C VAL A 234 -31.14 -31.95 -4.16
N ASP A 235 -31.36 -32.76 -3.12
CA ASP A 235 -32.27 -32.52 -1.99
C ASP A 235 -31.96 -31.25 -1.18
N MET A 236 -32.88 -30.27 -1.24
CA MET A 236 -32.92 -29.09 -0.34
C MET A 236 -32.84 -29.46 1.14
N ASN A 237 -33.21 -30.69 1.50
CA ASN A 237 -33.14 -31.20 2.87
C ASN A 237 -31.68 -31.31 3.34
N ARG A 238 -30.77 -31.80 2.50
CA ARG A 238 -29.33 -31.92 2.84
C ARG A 238 -28.66 -30.56 3.01
N LEU A 239 -29.06 -29.58 2.20
CA LEU A 239 -28.56 -28.20 2.28
C LEU A 239 -29.02 -27.52 3.58
N ASN A 240 -30.27 -27.78 3.99
CA ASN A 240 -30.81 -27.27 5.24
C ASN A 240 -30.22 -27.99 6.47
N GLU A 241 -29.92 -29.29 6.38
CA GLU A 241 -29.18 -30.05 7.41
C GLU A 241 -27.79 -29.45 7.64
N ILE A 242 -27.00 -29.25 6.57
CA ILE A 242 -25.67 -28.64 6.70
C ILE A 242 -25.76 -27.20 7.25
N ARG A 243 -26.80 -26.45 6.86
CA ARG A 243 -27.03 -25.10 7.39
C ARG A 243 -27.39 -25.11 8.88
N THR A 244 -28.10 -26.13 9.35
CA THR A 244 -28.42 -26.29 10.77
C THR A 244 -27.18 -26.72 11.55
N GLU A 245 -26.38 -27.66 11.03
CA GLU A 245 -25.11 -28.06 11.64
C GLU A 245 -24.12 -26.88 11.75
N ILE A 246 -24.01 -26.02 10.73
CA ILE A 246 -23.17 -24.81 10.80
C ILE A 246 -23.65 -23.88 11.92
N LYS A 247 -24.97 -23.72 12.05
CA LYS A 247 -25.54 -22.84 13.05
C LYS A 247 -25.36 -23.39 14.48
N GLU A 248 -25.53 -24.70 14.66
CA GLU A 248 -25.26 -25.39 15.93
C GLU A 248 -23.80 -25.25 16.35
N VAL A 249 -22.85 -25.36 15.41
CA VAL A 249 -21.41 -25.17 15.68
C VAL A 249 -21.08 -23.70 15.98
N GLU A 250 -21.75 -22.75 15.32
CA GLU A 250 -21.60 -21.32 15.60
C GLU A 250 -22.15 -20.96 16.99
N ASP A 251 -23.29 -21.55 17.37
CA ASP A 251 -23.90 -21.38 18.68
C ASP A 251 -23.04 -22.04 19.79
N GLU A 252 -22.51 -23.26 19.57
CA GLU A 252 -21.56 -23.90 20.51
C GLU A 252 -20.25 -23.11 20.66
N LEU A 253 -19.76 -22.48 19.58
CA LEU A 253 -18.58 -21.62 19.63
C LEU A 253 -18.85 -20.34 20.44
N ALA A 254 -20.03 -19.74 20.27
CA ALA A 254 -20.44 -18.57 21.03
C ALA A 254 -20.61 -18.91 22.52
N ASP A 255 -21.18 -20.07 22.84
CA ASP A 255 -21.34 -20.55 24.22
C ASP A 255 -19.99 -20.85 24.89
N LEU A 256 -19.05 -21.49 24.19
CA LEU A 256 -17.70 -21.75 24.71
C LEU A 256 -16.88 -20.46 24.90
N GLN A 257 -17.07 -19.47 24.03
CA GLN A 257 -16.47 -18.14 24.19
C GLN A 257 -17.06 -17.38 25.38
N THR A 258 -18.37 -17.54 25.62
CA THR A 258 -19.06 -16.93 26.76
C THR A 258 -18.70 -17.61 28.09
N GLN A 259 -18.50 -18.93 28.08
CA GLN A 259 -18.03 -19.70 29.25
C GLN A 259 -16.59 -19.39 29.66
N LEU A 260 -15.78 -18.80 28.76
CA LEU A 260 -14.47 -18.24 29.08
C LEU A 260 -14.54 -16.85 29.73
N MET A 261 -15.71 -16.19 29.75
CA MET A 261 -15.87 -14.81 30.23
C MET A 261 -16.74 -14.64 31.48
N ASP A 262 -17.51 -15.65 31.93
CA ASP A 262 -18.35 -15.54 33.14
C ASP A 262 -18.05 -16.62 34.21
N GLY A 263 -17.24 -16.25 35.20
CA GLY A 263 -17.42 -16.73 36.59
C GLY A 263 -18.57 -15.94 37.24
N PRO A 264 -19.33 -16.52 38.20
CA PRO A 264 -20.75 -16.23 38.32
C PRO A 264 -21.04 -14.86 38.95
N ALA A 265 -21.57 -13.93 38.16
CA ALA A 265 -22.28 -12.77 38.69
C ALA A 265 -23.79 -13.04 38.71
N LYS A 266 -24.34 -13.18 39.92
CA LYS A 266 -25.78 -13.13 40.17
C LYS A 266 -26.33 -11.76 39.75
N SER A 267 -27.26 -11.80 38.80
CA SER A 267 -28.41 -10.90 38.58
C SER A 267 -28.64 -9.81 39.64
N THR A 268 -28.68 -8.53 39.24
CA THR A 268 -29.91 -7.69 39.28
C THR A 268 -29.70 -6.26 38.74
N SER A 269 -30.49 -5.95 37.71
CA SER A 269 -31.16 -4.69 37.34
C SER A 269 -30.91 -3.38 38.15
N ASN A 270 -30.71 -2.31 37.36
CA ASN A 270 -30.96 -0.87 37.58
C ASN A 270 -30.03 -0.10 38.54
N ARG A 271 -29.34 0.93 38.03
CA ARG A 271 -29.69 2.38 38.15
C ARG A 271 -28.54 3.27 37.65
N GLU A 272 -28.91 4.37 36.98
CA GLU A 272 -28.02 5.46 36.61
C GLU A 272 -27.44 6.19 37.85
N GLN A 273 -26.28 6.84 37.61
CA GLN A 273 -25.62 7.94 38.33
C GLN A 273 -24.37 7.65 39.21
N GLU A 274 -23.33 8.39 38.80
CA GLU A 274 -22.30 9.09 39.58
C GLU A 274 -21.01 8.37 40.03
N VAL A 275 -19.93 8.77 39.34
CA VAL A 275 -18.64 9.25 39.85
C VAL A 275 -18.11 8.58 41.11
N ASN A 276 -17.03 7.80 40.93
CA ASN A 276 -15.83 7.97 41.76
C ASN A 276 -14.59 7.69 40.92
N ALA A 277 -13.68 8.66 40.97
CA ALA A 277 -12.32 8.53 40.53
C ALA A 277 -11.61 7.51 41.42
N ASP A 278 -10.99 6.51 40.80
CA ASP A 278 -9.75 5.95 41.29
C ASP A 278 -8.82 5.78 40.08
N GLU A 279 -7.73 6.54 40.12
CA GLU A 279 -6.57 6.40 39.26
C GLU A 279 -5.93 5.03 39.57
N SER A 280 -6.23 4.02 38.76
CA SER A 280 -5.48 2.77 38.78
C SER A 280 -5.23 2.29 37.36
N ALA A 281 -3.98 2.43 36.92
CA ALA A 281 -3.33 1.79 35.78
C ALA A 281 -4.15 1.73 34.48
N LYS A 282 -3.85 2.62 33.52
CA LYS A 282 -4.19 2.43 32.11
C LYS A 282 -3.55 1.10 31.67
N GLN A 283 -4.36 0.05 31.66
CA GLN A 283 -4.04 -1.18 30.96
C GLN A 283 -4.31 -0.86 29.50
N ASP A 284 -3.26 -0.59 28.72
CA ASP A 284 -3.42 -0.29 27.30
C ASP A 284 -4.16 -1.47 26.64
N ASP A 285 -5.23 -1.17 25.91
CA ASP A 285 -6.01 -2.17 25.17
C ASP A 285 -5.04 -2.98 24.29
N PRO A 286 -5.03 -4.33 24.33
CA PRO A 286 -4.18 -5.15 23.46
C PRO A 286 -4.20 -4.72 21.99
N VAL A 287 -5.33 -4.18 21.53
CA VAL A 287 -5.48 -3.61 20.17
C VAL A 287 -4.66 -2.34 19.98
N GLU A 288 -4.69 -1.42 20.94
CA GLU A 288 -3.94 -0.17 20.92
C GLU A 288 -2.44 -0.42 21.01
N LEU A 289 -2.01 -1.41 21.80
CA LEU A 289 -0.60 -1.81 21.85
C LEU A 289 -0.10 -2.32 20.49
N ASP A 290 -0.82 -3.27 19.90
CA ASP A 290 -0.43 -3.85 18.60
C ASP A 290 -0.49 -2.79 17.48
N TYR A 291 -1.37 -1.81 17.58
CA TYR A 291 -1.41 -0.65 16.70
C TYR A 291 -0.09 0.13 16.70
N HIS A 292 0.38 0.55 17.88
CA HIS A 292 1.64 1.28 18.03
C HIS A 292 2.82 0.42 17.55
N CYS A 293 2.85 -0.87 17.92
CA CYS A 293 3.90 -1.79 17.52
C CYS A 293 3.94 -1.98 15.99
N LEU A 294 2.80 -2.09 15.32
CA LEU A 294 2.72 -2.24 13.86
C LEU A 294 3.21 -0.98 13.14
N HIS A 295 2.89 0.21 13.65
CA HIS A 295 3.43 1.46 13.10
C HIS A 295 4.95 1.51 13.22
N ILE A 296 5.51 1.17 14.38
CA ILE A 296 6.99 1.10 14.55
C ILE A 296 7.58 0.03 13.62
N ALA A 297 6.91 -1.10 13.43
CA ALA A 297 7.36 -2.14 12.49
C ALA A 297 7.39 -1.63 11.04
N ILE A 298 6.35 -0.93 10.58
CA ILE A 298 6.31 -0.29 9.26
C ILE A 298 7.47 0.71 9.14
N CYS A 299 7.72 1.51 10.18
CA CYS A 299 8.83 2.46 10.22
C CYS A 299 10.20 1.80 9.98
N VAL A 300 10.44 0.66 10.62
CA VAL A 300 11.66 -0.14 10.41
C VAL A 300 11.76 -0.64 8.97
N LEU A 301 10.64 -1.06 8.40
CA LEU A 301 10.56 -1.67 7.07
C LEU A 301 10.64 -0.65 5.92
N GLU A 302 10.23 0.61 6.14
CA GLU A 302 10.31 1.70 5.16
C GLU A 302 11.69 2.37 5.09
N ASP A 303 12.64 1.98 5.96
CA ASP A 303 13.99 2.52 5.94
C ASP A 303 14.68 2.25 4.60
N LYS A 304 15.00 3.33 3.86
CA LYS A 304 15.58 3.26 2.51
C LYS A 304 16.93 2.53 2.45
N ALA A 305 17.65 2.43 3.57
CA ALA A 305 18.90 1.70 3.64
C ALA A 305 18.70 0.18 3.78
N LEU A 306 17.50 -0.27 4.14
CA LEU A 306 17.17 -1.69 4.32
C LEU A 306 17.11 -2.41 2.97
N LYS A 307 17.97 -3.41 2.79
CA LYS A 307 18.09 -4.18 1.53
C LYS A 307 17.89 -5.68 1.69
N GLY A 308 17.70 -6.17 2.91
CA GLY A 308 17.67 -7.59 3.17
C GLY A 308 16.93 -7.95 4.45
N LEU A 309 16.57 -9.22 4.54
CA LEU A 309 15.74 -9.75 5.60
C LEU A 309 16.59 -10.36 6.72
N SER A 310 16.77 -9.61 7.82
CA SER A 310 17.46 -10.05 9.03
C SER A 310 16.63 -11.06 9.85
N ALA A 311 17.28 -11.78 10.76
CA ALA A 311 16.58 -12.71 11.67
C ALA A 311 15.59 -11.98 12.60
N GLN A 312 15.91 -10.74 13.01
CA GLN A 312 15.05 -9.92 13.86
C GLN A 312 13.77 -9.50 13.12
N ILE A 313 13.89 -9.09 11.85
CA ILE A 313 12.72 -8.75 11.03
C ILE A 313 11.86 -9.99 10.75
N ARG A 314 12.46 -11.17 10.58
CA ARG A 314 11.70 -12.43 10.50
C ARG A 314 10.93 -12.69 11.79
N CYS A 315 11.60 -12.58 12.94
CA CYS A 315 10.95 -12.73 14.25
C CYS A 315 9.79 -11.75 14.42
N LEU A 316 9.99 -10.47 14.06
CA LEU A 316 8.96 -9.44 14.05
C LEU A 316 7.79 -9.80 13.12
N THR A 317 8.09 -10.36 11.95
CA THR A 317 7.07 -10.82 11.00
C THR A 317 6.21 -11.91 11.62
N ASP A 318 6.83 -12.93 12.21
CA ASP A 318 6.12 -14.09 12.73
C ASP A 318 5.39 -13.80 14.06
N SER A 319 5.90 -12.88 14.89
CA SER A 319 5.37 -12.59 16.24
C SER A 319 4.42 -11.39 16.34
N LEU A 320 4.40 -10.50 15.35
CA LEU A 320 3.55 -9.30 15.34
C LEU A 320 2.73 -9.17 14.06
N ILE A 321 3.37 -9.21 12.90
CA ILE A 321 2.72 -8.88 11.62
C ILE A 321 1.73 -9.99 11.22
N VAL A 322 2.19 -11.24 11.11
CA VAL A 322 1.36 -12.36 10.63
C VAL A 322 0.13 -12.61 11.52
N PRO A 323 0.23 -12.62 12.86
CA PRO A 323 -0.94 -12.79 13.72
C PRO A 323 -2.05 -11.76 13.49
N ASN A 324 -1.67 -10.50 13.22
CA ASN A 324 -2.61 -9.39 13.09
C ASN A 324 -3.29 -9.29 11.71
N ILE A 325 -2.88 -10.09 10.71
CA ILE A 325 -3.58 -10.17 9.42
C ILE A 325 -4.99 -10.74 9.56
N SER A 326 -5.22 -11.61 10.55
CA SER A 326 -6.55 -12.17 10.84
C SER A 326 -7.26 -11.45 11.99
N SER A 327 -6.83 -10.24 12.35
CA SER A 327 -7.45 -9.46 13.42
C SER A 327 -8.88 -9.06 13.07
N VAL A 328 -9.75 -9.00 14.08
CA VAL A 328 -11.11 -8.46 13.91
C VAL A 328 -11.06 -6.96 13.62
N ASN A 329 -10.05 -6.26 14.16
CA ASN A 329 -9.83 -4.85 13.91
C ASN A 329 -9.27 -4.62 12.49
N GLU A 330 -9.99 -3.83 11.70
CA GLU A 330 -9.67 -3.52 10.30
C GLU A 330 -8.38 -2.74 10.14
N GLU A 331 -8.09 -1.84 11.08
CA GLU A 331 -6.88 -1.01 11.07
C GLU A 331 -5.64 -1.86 11.34
N LEU A 332 -5.71 -2.80 12.29
CA LEU A 332 -4.63 -3.77 12.53
C LEU A 332 -4.39 -4.66 11.30
N ARG A 333 -5.46 -5.11 10.62
CA ARG A 333 -5.32 -5.87 9.37
C ARG A 333 -4.65 -5.01 8.28
N LEU A 334 -5.08 -3.76 8.11
CA LEU A 334 -4.52 -2.83 7.12
C LEU A 334 -3.01 -2.63 7.33
N LEU A 335 -2.59 -2.32 8.56
CA LEU A 335 -1.18 -2.12 8.90
C LEU A 335 -0.37 -3.41 8.72
N SER A 336 -0.95 -4.56 9.07
CA SER A 336 -0.29 -5.85 8.91
C SER A 336 -0.09 -6.23 7.44
N VAL A 337 -1.07 -5.97 6.58
CA VAL A 337 -0.96 -6.17 5.13
C VAL A 337 0.11 -5.24 4.53
N CYS A 338 0.13 -3.98 4.95
CA CYS A 338 1.16 -3.01 4.55
C CYS A 338 2.57 -3.50 4.95
N ALA A 339 2.77 -3.80 6.23
CA ALA A 339 4.04 -4.27 6.78
C ALA A 339 4.50 -5.57 6.11
N LEU A 340 3.58 -6.52 5.88
CA LEU A 340 3.92 -7.76 5.20
C LEU A 340 4.33 -7.52 3.74
N GLY A 341 3.68 -6.58 3.04
CA GLY A 341 4.07 -6.16 1.71
C GLY A 341 5.51 -5.64 1.65
N LEU A 342 5.90 -4.81 2.63
CA LEU A 342 7.27 -4.33 2.79
C LEU A 342 8.27 -5.45 3.10
N VAL A 343 7.88 -6.44 3.93
CA VAL A 343 8.73 -7.62 4.16
C VAL A 343 8.92 -8.43 2.87
N CYS A 344 7.88 -8.55 2.04
CA CYS A 344 7.92 -9.35 0.81
C CYS A 344 8.93 -8.79 -0.20
N ILE A 345 9.05 -7.47 -0.35
CA ILE A 345 10.01 -6.85 -1.29
C ILE A 345 11.48 -7.05 -0.88
N LEU A 346 11.76 -7.43 0.38
CA LEU A 346 13.13 -7.68 0.85
C LEU A 346 13.67 -9.05 0.41
N LYS A 347 12.81 -10.05 0.18
CA LYS A 347 13.25 -11.39 -0.21
C LYS A 347 12.17 -12.13 -1.00
N VAL A 348 12.54 -12.66 -2.16
CA VAL A 348 11.65 -13.41 -3.06
C VAL A 348 10.93 -14.58 -2.37
N ASP A 349 11.58 -15.27 -1.43
CA ASP A 349 10.95 -16.37 -0.67
C ASP A 349 9.74 -15.91 0.14
N MET A 350 9.80 -14.70 0.71
CA MET A 350 8.68 -14.12 1.45
C MET A 350 7.55 -13.74 0.50
N ALA A 351 7.88 -13.13 -0.64
CA ALA A 351 6.90 -12.82 -1.69
C ALA A 351 6.19 -14.10 -2.18
N ARG A 352 6.92 -15.18 -2.46
CA ARG A 352 6.33 -16.48 -2.83
C ARG A 352 5.38 -17.03 -1.77
N LYS A 353 5.78 -16.92 -0.49
CA LYS A 353 4.98 -17.40 0.65
C LYS A 353 3.67 -16.62 0.81
N TYR A 354 3.71 -15.30 0.62
CA TYR A 354 2.60 -14.41 1.02
C TYR A 354 1.82 -13.76 -0.13
N VAL A 355 2.28 -13.79 -1.38
CA VAL A 355 1.47 -13.35 -2.53
C VAL A 355 0.12 -14.08 -2.60
N PRO A 356 0.03 -15.41 -2.39
CA PRO A 356 -1.28 -16.08 -2.35
C PRO A 356 -2.24 -15.48 -1.31
N LEU A 357 -1.73 -15.10 -0.13
CA LEU A 357 -2.52 -14.43 0.91
C LEU A 357 -3.05 -13.07 0.44
N PHE A 358 -2.21 -12.25 -0.21
CA PHE A 358 -2.66 -10.97 -0.77
C PHE A 358 -3.76 -11.15 -1.82
N LEU A 359 -3.69 -12.19 -2.65
CA LEU A 359 -4.77 -12.47 -3.61
C LEU A 359 -6.09 -12.80 -2.91
N GLU A 360 -6.05 -13.53 -1.79
CA GLU A 360 -7.27 -13.83 -1.02
C GLU A 360 -7.83 -12.57 -0.34
N VAL A 361 -6.96 -11.69 0.17
CA VAL A 361 -7.33 -10.38 0.75
C VAL A 361 -8.01 -9.50 -0.29
N MET A 362 -7.45 -9.41 -1.50
CA MET A 362 -8.01 -8.64 -2.61
C MET A 362 -9.43 -9.06 -3.02
N GLN A 363 -9.83 -10.29 -2.71
CA GLN A 363 -11.14 -10.83 -3.08
C GLN A 363 -12.20 -10.71 -1.99
N ARG A 364 -11.80 -10.53 -0.72
CA ARG A 364 -12.70 -10.73 0.44
C ARG A 364 -12.69 -9.61 1.47
N ASP A 365 -11.66 -8.79 1.51
CA ASP A 365 -11.54 -7.74 2.54
C ASP A 365 -12.10 -6.39 2.07
N LYS A 366 -12.08 -5.40 2.95
CA LYS A 366 -12.56 -4.04 2.67
C LYS A 366 -11.62 -3.27 1.75
N LYS A 367 -12.16 -2.22 1.11
CA LYS A 367 -11.50 -1.47 0.04
C LYS A 367 -10.09 -0.99 0.42
N GLU A 368 -9.89 -0.50 1.64
CA GLU A 368 -8.60 0.02 2.12
C GLU A 368 -7.54 -1.08 2.17
N ILE A 369 -7.92 -2.27 2.64
CA ILE A 369 -7.04 -3.43 2.80
C ILE A 369 -6.79 -4.08 1.43
N VAL A 370 -7.80 -4.14 0.55
CA VAL A 370 -7.69 -4.59 -0.84
C VAL A 370 -6.68 -3.73 -1.61
N ILE A 371 -6.77 -2.40 -1.45
CA ILE A 371 -5.83 -1.43 -2.03
C ILE A 371 -4.40 -1.75 -1.61
N GLU A 372 -4.18 -2.01 -0.32
CA GLU A 372 -2.84 -2.27 0.21
C GLU A 372 -2.28 -3.62 -0.24
N ALA A 373 -3.12 -4.66 -0.28
CA ALA A 373 -2.75 -5.96 -0.82
C ALA A 373 -2.39 -5.89 -2.31
N PHE A 374 -3.14 -5.11 -3.10
CA PHE A 374 -2.82 -4.91 -4.52
C PHE A 374 -1.47 -4.19 -4.70
N LYS A 375 -1.21 -3.12 -3.93
CA LYS A 375 0.11 -2.45 -3.94
C LYS A 375 1.23 -3.42 -3.59
N ALA A 376 1.04 -4.26 -2.57
CA ALA A 376 2.02 -5.27 -2.16
C ALA A 376 2.34 -6.24 -3.31
N VAL A 377 1.33 -6.74 -4.02
CA VAL A 377 1.52 -7.62 -5.19
C VAL A 377 2.22 -6.90 -6.33
N ILE A 378 1.82 -5.66 -6.66
CA ILE A 378 2.49 -4.85 -7.69
C ILE A 378 3.97 -4.66 -7.35
N ASN A 379 4.29 -4.30 -6.09
CA ASN A 379 5.65 -4.11 -5.63
C ASN A 379 6.47 -5.40 -5.69
N CYS A 380 5.87 -6.55 -5.34
CA CYS A 380 6.52 -7.85 -5.47
C CYS A 380 6.83 -8.20 -6.94
N ILE A 381 5.90 -7.93 -7.86
CA ILE A 381 6.10 -8.14 -9.29
C ILE A 381 7.19 -7.20 -9.82
N MET A 382 7.22 -5.94 -9.38
CA MET A 382 8.26 -5.00 -9.77
C MET A 382 9.65 -5.38 -9.22
N ALA A 383 9.71 -5.89 -7.98
CA ALA A 383 10.95 -6.29 -7.35
C ALA A 383 11.53 -7.59 -7.94
N PHE A 384 10.68 -8.57 -8.27
CA PHE A 384 11.13 -9.92 -8.61
C PHE A 384 10.69 -10.43 -9.98
N SER A 385 9.75 -9.78 -10.67
CA SER A 385 9.01 -10.31 -11.84
C SER A 385 8.13 -11.52 -11.51
N VAL A 386 7.00 -11.66 -12.22
CA VAL A 386 6.02 -12.74 -12.00
C VAL A 386 6.66 -14.13 -12.07
N LYS A 387 7.58 -14.35 -13.02
CA LYS A 387 8.30 -15.63 -13.20
C LYS A 387 8.99 -16.10 -11.91
N ASN A 388 9.63 -15.19 -11.17
CA ASN A 388 10.35 -15.56 -9.95
C ASN A 388 9.44 -15.73 -8.74
N LEU A 389 8.18 -15.26 -8.79
CA LEU A 389 7.19 -15.45 -7.74
C LEU A 389 6.53 -16.82 -7.77
N VAL A 390 6.63 -17.55 -8.88
CA VAL A 390 5.90 -18.81 -9.07
C VAL A 390 6.77 -20.04 -8.86
N SER A 391 8.05 -19.98 -9.28
CA SER A 391 9.10 -20.99 -9.05
C SER A 391 8.63 -22.45 -8.86
N SER A 392 8.02 -23.00 -9.91
CA SER A 392 7.87 -24.43 -10.10
C SER A 392 8.78 -24.85 -11.25
N ASP A 393 9.44 -26.02 -11.13
CA ASP A 393 10.15 -26.64 -12.25
C ASP A 393 9.19 -27.17 -13.33
N ASP A 394 7.90 -27.20 -12.99
CA ASP A 394 6.80 -27.53 -13.90
C ASP A 394 6.25 -26.24 -14.55
N ASP A 395 6.43 -26.15 -15.86
CA ASP A 395 5.98 -25.01 -16.67
C ASP A 395 4.45 -24.87 -16.65
N ASP A 396 3.68 -25.96 -16.59
CA ASP A 396 2.21 -25.90 -16.64
C ASP A 396 1.64 -25.30 -15.35
N VAL A 397 2.15 -25.74 -14.20
CA VAL A 397 1.81 -25.14 -12.89
C VAL A 397 2.20 -23.66 -12.86
N SER A 398 3.33 -23.31 -13.50
CA SER A 398 3.80 -21.93 -13.51
C SER A 398 2.86 -20.98 -14.25
N VAL A 399 2.29 -21.46 -15.36
CA VAL A 399 1.32 -20.73 -16.18
C VAL A 399 0.00 -20.59 -15.43
N GLU A 400 -0.46 -21.62 -14.73
CA GLU A 400 -1.70 -21.57 -13.95
C GLU A 400 -1.63 -20.54 -12.82
N VAL A 401 -0.56 -20.55 -12.01
CA VAL A 401 -0.39 -19.60 -10.91
C VAL A 401 -0.24 -18.16 -11.44
N THR A 402 0.52 -17.98 -12.53
CA THR A 402 0.61 -16.68 -13.22
C THR A 402 -0.76 -16.21 -13.71
N GLY A 403 -1.54 -17.11 -14.29
CA GLY A 403 -2.90 -16.87 -14.73
C GLY A 403 -3.82 -16.44 -13.59
N ARG A 404 -3.73 -17.11 -12.43
CA ARG A 404 -4.48 -16.75 -11.22
C ARG A 404 -4.12 -15.34 -10.74
N ILE A 405 -2.82 -15.04 -10.56
CA ILE A 405 -2.37 -13.70 -10.13
C ILE A 405 -2.94 -12.62 -11.07
N MET A 406 -2.75 -12.79 -12.38
CA MET A 406 -3.21 -11.83 -13.37
C MET A 406 -4.74 -11.72 -13.40
N SER A 407 -5.46 -12.83 -13.22
CA SER A 407 -6.93 -12.82 -13.21
C SER A 407 -7.49 -12.05 -12.03
N VAL A 408 -6.95 -12.26 -10.82
CA VAL A 408 -7.40 -11.55 -9.62
C VAL A 408 -7.12 -10.05 -9.75
N MET A 409 -5.91 -9.68 -10.17
CA MET A 409 -5.56 -8.27 -10.38
C MET A 409 -6.42 -7.62 -11.48
N THR A 410 -6.71 -8.32 -12.58
CA THR A 410 -7.53 -7.78 -13.68
C THR A 410 -8.99 -7.64 -13.27
N GLY A 411 -9.47 -8.45 -12.32
CA GLY A 411 -10.80 -8.35 -11.72
C GLY A 411 -11.01 -7.04 -10.96
N LEU A 412 -9.95 -6.46 -10.38
CA LEU A 412 -10.05 -5.16 -9.70
C LEU A 412 -10.40 -3.99 -10.65
N LEU A 413 -10.16 -4.14 -11.96
CA LEU A 413 -10.57 -3.12 -12.94
C LEU A 413 -12.10 -3.03 -13.11
N ASP A 414 -12.85 -4.03 -12.64
CA ASP A 414 -14.31 -4.08 -12.69
C ASP A 414 -14.94 -3.90 -11.29
N HIS A 415 -14.17 -3.39 -10.33
CA HIS A 415 -14.63 -3.16 -8.96
C HIS A 415 -15.67 -2.01 -8.89
N GLU A 416 -16.57 -2.06 -7.91
CA GLU A 416 -17.65 -1.06 -7.76
C GLU A 416 -17.11 0.31 -7.32
N GLU A 417 -16.13 0.30 -6.42
CA GLU A 417 -15.47 1.51 -5.89
C GLU A 417 -14.45 2.10 -6.87
N SER A 418 -14.55 3.41 -7.11
CA SER A 418 -13.62 4.13 -8.01
C SER A 418 -12.18 4.00 -7.59
N GLU A 419 -11.90 4.27 -6.31
CA GLU A 419 -10.53 4.26 -5.77
C GLU A 419 -9.78 2.96 -6.09
N VAL A 420 -10.48 1.82 -6.08
CA VAL A 420 -9.89 0.49 -6.33
C VAL A 420 -9.54 0.32 -7.81
N TYR A 421 -10.48 0.58 -8.74
CA TYR A 421 -10.17 0.42 -10.16
C TYR A 421 -9.19 1.48 -10.66
N THR A 422 -9.21 2.70 -10.11
CA THR A 422 -8.25 3.78 -10.45
C THR A 422 -6.83 3.37 -10.07
N LEU A 423 -6.67 2.79 -8.87
CA LEU A 423 -5.39 2.26 -8.41
C LEU A 423 -4.96 1.06 -9.26
N ALA A 424 -5.88 0.16 -9.61
CA ALA A 424 -5.59 -0.97 -10.48
C ALA A 424 -5.04 -0.51 -11.83
N VAL A 425 -5.66 0.51 -12.43
CA VAL A 425 -5.16 1.16 -13.66
C VAL A 425 -3.74 1.68 -13.48
N ASP A 426 -3.46 2.46 -12.43
CA ASP A 426 -2.11 2.97 -12.15
C ASP A 426 -1.08 1.83 -11.97
N GLY A 427 -1.42 0.80 -11.20
CA GLY A 427 -0.57 -0.38 -11.00
C GLY A 427 -0.25 -1.10 -12.31
N PHE A 428 -1.25 -1.34 -13.17
CA PHE A 428 -1.00 -1.94 -14.48
C PHE A 428 -0.16 -1.05 -15.39
N CYS A 429 -0.43 0.26 -15.42
CA CYS A 429 0.40 1.23 -16.15
C CYS A 429 1.88 1.11 -15.72
N LYS A 430 2.15 1.06 -14.41
CA LYS A 430 3.51 0.86 -13.87
C LYS A 430 4.14 -0.44 -14.33
N LEU A 431 3.41 -1.56 -14.31
CA LEU A 431 3.91 -2.86 -14.78
C LEU A 431 4.21 -2.87 -16.28
N TYR A 432 3.41 -2.20 -17.10
CA TYR A 432 3.68 -2.03 -18.53
C TYR A 432 4.94 -1.18 -18.76
N MET A 433 5.06 -0.05 -18.06
CA MET A 433 6.18 0.88 -18.20
C MET A 433 7.52 0.25 -17.79
N THR A 434 7.51 -0.61 -16.78
CA THR A 434 8.69 -1.35 -16.29
C THR A 434 8.96 -2.64 -17.08
N GLY A 435 8.04 -3.05 -17.96
CA GLY A 435 8.22 -4.19 -18.85
C GLY A 435 7.93 -5.55 -18.21
N HIS A 436 7.23 -5.59 -17.08
CA HIS A 436 6.84 -6.85 -16.43
C HIS A 436 5.60 -7.49 -17.07
N ILE A 437 4.78 -6.72 -17.79
CA ILE A 437 3.61 -7.22 -18.52
C ILE A 437 3.58 -6.68 -19.95
N LEU A 438 3.13 -7.52 -20.88
CA LEU A 438 2.85 -7.18 -22.27
C LEU A 438 1.62 -7.98 -22.71
N SER A 439 0.42 -7.39 -22.58
CA SER A 439 -0.84 -8.03 -22.95
C SER A 439 -1.70 -7.11 -23.81
N ALA A 440 -1.93 -7.47 -25.07
CA ALA A 440 -2.80 -6.72 -25.96
C ALA A 440 -4.25 -6.67 -25.46
N LYS A 441 -4.73 -7.73 -24.77
CA LYS A 441 -6.08 -7.80 -24.21
C LYS A 441 -6.28 -6.81 -23.05
N LEU A 442 -5.32 -6.77 -22.13
CA LEU A 442 -5.37 -5.85 -20.99
C LEU A 442 -5.16 -4.40 -21.45
N PHE A 443 -4.26 -4.16 -22.41
CA PHE A 443 -4.10 -2.83 -23.01
C PHE A 443 -5.40 -2.34 -23.67
N SER A 444 -6.08 -3.22 -24.39
CA SER A 444 -7.40 -2.94 -24.96
C SER A 444 -8.41 -2.54 -23.87
N LYS A 445 -8.47 -3.27 -22.76
CA LYS A 445 -9.34 -2.94 -21.62
C LYS A 445 -9.02 -1.56 -21.04
N LEU A 446 -7.74 -1.26 -20.77
CA LEU A 446 -7.31 0.06 -20.26
C LEU A 446 -7.67 1.19 -21.23
N LEU A 447 -7.45 1.00 -22.53
CA LEU A 447 -7.82 1.99 -23.54
C LEU A 447 -9.35 2.22 -23.61
N ILE A 448 -10.15 1.16 -23.47
CA ILE A 448 -11.61 1.29 -23.39
C ILE A 448 -12.01 2.06 -22.13
N MET A 449 -11.38 1.78 -20.99
CA MET A 449 -11.61 2.53 -19.73
C MET A 449 -11.25 4.01 -19.89
N TYR A 450 -10.22 4.35 -20.67
CA TYR A 450 -9.88 5.76 -20.98
C TYR A 450 -11.00 6.48 -21.75
N TYR A 451 -11.74 5.79 -22.61
CA TYR A 451 -12.84 6.37 -23.39
C TYR A 451 -14.23 6.16 -22.79
N SER A 452 -14.36 5.30 -21.77
CA SER A 452 -15.63 4.98 -21.15
C SER A 452 -16.27 6.23 -20.51
N PRO A 453 -17.59 6.47 -20.73
CA PRO A 453 -18.33 7.51 -20.02
C PRO A 453 -18.40 7.26 -18.51
N LEU A 454 -18.35 5.99 -18.09
CA LEU A 454 -18.41 5.62 -16.66
C LEU A 454 -17.23 6.17 -15.85
N SER A 455 -16.09 6.39 -16.51
CA SER A 455 -14.89 6.95 -15.88
C SER A 455 -14.69 8.44 -16.17
N GLU A 456 -15.69 9.14 -16.71
CA GLU A 456 -15.57 10.56 -17.10
C GLU A 456 -15.26 11.47 -15.91
N ASN A 457 -15.84 11.18 -14.75
CA ASN A 457 -15.63 11.95 -13.52
C ASN A 457 -14.33 11.58 -12.77
N ASP A 458 -13.66 10.49 -13.16
CA ASP A 458 -12.42 10.05 -12.53
C ASP A 458 -11.20 10.71 -13.18
N VAL A 459 -10.89 11.91 -12.67
CA VAL A 459 -9.76 12.73 -13.14
C VAL A 459 -8.42 11.98 -13.02
N ASN A 460 -8.23 11.20 -11.96
CA ASN A 460 -6.99 10.47 -11.72
C ASN A 460 -6.79 9.37 -12.76
N LEU A 461 -7.81 8.56 -13.04
CA LEU A 461 -7.75 7.53 -14.07
C LEU A 461 -7.46 8.13 -15.45
N LYS A 462 -8.16 9.20 -15.83
CA LYS A 462 -7.90 9.88 -17.12
C LYS A 462 -6.48 10.43 -17.19
N SER A 463 -5.98 11.03 -16.10
CA SER A 463 -4.61 11.53 -16.01
C SER A 463 -3.58 10.41 -16.21
N PHE A 464 -3.72 9.31 -15.46
CA PHE A 464 -2.82 8.16 -15.58
C PHE A 464 -2.79 7.58 -16.99
N LEU A 465 -3.97 7.34 -17.59
CA LEU A 465 -4.05 6.74 -18.93
C LEU A 465 -3.58 7.70 -20.03
N SER A 466 -3.91 9.00 -19.94
CA SER A 466 -3.47 9.99 -20.91
C SER A 466 -1.95 10.16 -20.93
N ALA A 467 -1.28 10.07 -19.78
CA ALA A 467 0.18 10.04 -19.68
C ALA A 467 0.76 8.69 -20.14
N PHE A 468 0.17 7.59 -19.68
CA PHE A 468 0.65 6.24 -19.93
C PHE A 468 0.64 5.87 -21.42
N LEU A 469 -0.49 6.07 -22.12
CA LEU A 469 -0.67 5.59 -23.50
C LEU A 469 0.47 6.03 -24.45
N PRO A 470 0.78 7.33 -24.60
CA PRO A 470 1.89 7.76 -25.44
C PRO A 470 3.25 7.32 -24.87
N GLN A 471 3.46 7.46 -23.55
CA GLN A 471 4.76 7.15 -22.94
C GLN A 471 5.14 5.68 -23.10
N PHE A 472 4.18 4.76 -22.93
CA PHE A 472 4.37 3.34 -23.17
C PHE A 472 4.63 3.06 -24.64
N SER A 473 3.75 3.52 -25.53
CA SER A 473 3.83 3.20 -26.96
C SER A 473 5.11 3.73 -27.61
N PHE A 474 5.53 4.93 -27.25
CA PHE A 474 6.67 5.61 -27.87
C PHE A 474 8.03 5.17 -27.32
N LEU A 475 8.05 4.43 -26.20
CA LEU A 475 9.28 3.99 -25.56
C LEU A 475 10.02 2.93 -26.37
N ARG A 476 9.30 1.92 -26.91
CA ARG A 476 9.88 0.77 -27.60
C ARG A 476 8.99 0.29 -28.74
N ALA A 477 9.61 -0.21 -29.80
CA ALA A 477 8.98 -0.92 -30.90
C ALA A 477 8.01 -2.03 -30.45
N ASN A 478 8.43 -2.86 -29.49
CA ASN A 478 7.62 -3.96 -28.96
C ASN A 478 6.35 -3.48 -28.27
N ASN A 479 6.39 -2.26 -27.70
CA ASN A 479 5.21 -1.66 -27.09
C ASN A 479 4.22 -1.25 -28.19
N GLN A 480 4.69 -0.65 -29.29
CA GLN A 480 3.83 -0.35 -30.45
C GLN A 480 3.21 -1.61 -31.07
N LEU A 481 3.95 -2.73 -31.12
CA LEU A 481 3.41 -4.02 -31.56
C LEU A 481 2.29 -4.52 -30.63
N CYS A 482 2.47 -4.42 -29.31
CA CYS A 482 1.41 -4.73 -28.34
C CYS A 482 0.16 -3.85 -28.56
N VAL A 483 0.35 -2.55 -28.84
CA VAL A 483 -0.75 -1.64 -29.19
C VAL A 483 -1.43 -2.06 -30.50
N GLU A 484 -0.68 -2.46 -31.52
CA GLU A 484 -1.24 -2.96 -32.78
C GLU A 484 -2.07 -4.23 -32.57
N GLU A 485 -1.57 -5.18 -31.80
CA GLU A 485 -2.29 -6.41 -31.46
C GLU A 485 -3.60 -6.09 -30.72
N SER A 486 -3.60 -5.06 -29.87
CA SER A 486 -4.80 -4.60 -29.15
C SER A 486 -5.83 -3.94 -30.06
N PHE A 487 -5.42 -3.40 -31.20
CA PHE A 487 -6.22 -2.54 -32.08
C PHE A 487 -7.56 -3.19 -32.44
N MET A 488 -7.50 -4.41 -32.98
CA MET A 488 -8.70 -5.13 -33.42
C MET A 488 -9.51 -5.71 -32.27
N ILE A 489 -8.87 -5.96 -31.11
CA ILE A 489 -9.56 -6.39 -29.89
C ILE A 489 -10.45 -5.24 -29.42
N THR A 490 -9.90 -4.03 -29.35
CA THR A 490 -10.60 -2.80 -28.97
C THR A 490 -11.77 -2.52 -29.92
N LEU A 491 -11.53 -2.51 -31.23
CA LEU A 491 -12.60 -2.22 -32.19
C LEU A 491 -13.73 -3.25 -32.13
N LYS A 492 -13.41 -4.54 -32.05
CA LYS A 492 -14.44 -5.58 -31.93
C LYS A 492 -15.26 -5.43 -30.64
N CYS A 493 -14.62 -5.08 -29.54
CA CYS A 493 -15.30 -4.84 -28.27
C CYS A 493 -16.31 -3.69 -28.38
N LEU A 494 -15.86 -2.54 -28.91
CA LEU A 494 -16.72 -1.35 -29.05
C LEU A 494 -17.84 -1.55 -30.08
N ILE A 495 -17.56 -2.20 -31.20
CA ILE A 495 -18.56 -2.45 -32.25
C ILE A 495 -19.62 -3.45 -31.81
N ASN A 496 -19.22 -4.48 -31.04
CA ASN A 496 -20.15 -5.51 -30.56
C ASN A 496 -20.82 -5.14 -29.23
N ALA A 497 -20.56 -3.93 -28.70
CA ALA A 497 -21.19 -3.48 -27.48
C ALA A 497 -22.73 -3.39 -27.69
N PRO A 498 -23.54 -3.93 -26.77
CA PRO A 498 -24.99 -3.84 -26.87
C PRO A 498 -25.43 -2.38 -26.80
N ALA A 499 -26.56 -2.04 -27.42
CA ALA A 499 -27.08 -0.67 -27.46
C ALA A 499 -27.34 -0.08 -26.07
N ASP A 500 -27.65 -0.93 -25.09
CA ASP A 500 -27.90 -0.53 -23.70
C ASP A 500 -26.61 -0.29 -22.89
N SER A 501 -25.44 -0.62 -23.45
CA SER A 501 -24.16 -0.38 -22.79
C SER A 501 -23.66 1.05 -23.03
N CYS A 502 -23.09 1.67 -22.00
CA CYS A 502 -22.37 2.95 -22.09
C CYS A 502 -21.19 2.92 -23.08
N LEU A 503 -20.72 1.74 -23.48
CA LEU A 503 -19.66 1.62 -24.48
C LEU A 503 -20.13 1.97 -25.91
N SER A 504 -21.45 1.93 -26.17
CA SER A 504 -22.03 2.26 -27.47
C SER A 504 -21.95 3.75 -27.82
N SER A 505 -21.85 4.62 -26.80
CA SER A 505 -21.71 6.08 -26.99
C SER A 505 -20.28 6.53 -27.26
N ILE A 506 -19.30 5.60 -27.21
CA ILE A 506 -17.90 5.92 -27.45
C ILE A 506 -17.69 6.25 -28.94
N ASP A 507 -17.05 7.39 -29.20
CA ASP A 507 -16.68 7.79 -30.55
C ASP A 507 -15.54 6.91 -31.10
N LEU A 508 -15.93 5.94 -31.92
CA LEU A 508 -15.01 4.99 -32.55
C LEU A 508 -13.91 5.68 -33.37
N ILE A 509 -14.21 6.84 -33.98
CA ILE A 509 -13.24 7.57 -34.81
C ILE A 509 -12.11 8.08 -33.94
N LYS A 510 -12.41 8.70 -32.79
CA LYS A 510 -11.40 9.18 -31.84
C LYS A 510 -10.53 8.04 -31.30
N VAL A 511 -11.13 6.88 -31.00
CA VAL A 511 -10.37 5.69 -30.55
C VAL A 511 -9.41 5.22 -31.64
N MET A 512 -9.87 5.18 -32.90
CA MET A 512 -9.03 4.81 -34.04
C MET A 512 -7.90 5.80 -34.27
N GLU A 513 -8.17 7.11 -34.24
CA GLU A 513 -7.16 8.17 -34.39
C GLU A 513 -6.07 8.04 -33.32
N THR A 514 -6.46 7.83 -32.06
CA THR A 514 -5.51 7.60 -30.97
C THR A 514 -4.68 6.36 -31.21
N LEU A 515 -5.30 5.21 -31.53
CA LEU A 515 -4.56 3.99 -31.81
C LEU A 515 -3.58 4.16 -32.98
N PHE A 516 -3.98 4.84 -34.06
CA PHE A 516 -3.10 5.15 -35.18
C PHE A 516 -1.92 6.04 -34.78
N ASN A 517 -2.17 7.03 -33.92
CA ASN A 517 -1.10 7.87 -33.40
C ASN A 517 -0.12 7.08 -32.53
N LEU A 518 -0.63 6.18 -31.68
CA LEU A 518 0.18 5.35 -30.80
C LEU A 518 1.11 4.40 -31.56
N ILE A 519 0.64 3.79 -32.64
CA ILE A 519 1.43 2.85 -33.46
C ILE A 519 2.32 3.55 -34.52
N ASN A 520 2.30 4.88 -34.60
CA ASN A 520 3.08 5.61 -35.61
C ASN A 520 4.58 5.52 -35.29
N PRO A 521 5.41 4.93 -36.17
CA PRO A 521 6.84 4.73 -35.91
C PRO A 521 7.61 6.06 -35.82
N LYS A 522 7.05 7.16 -36.35
CA LYS A 522 7.65 8.49 -36.23
C LYS A 522 7.71 9.00 -34.78
N ASN A 523 6.83 8.50 -33.92
CA ASN A 523 6.72 8.93 -32.53
C ASN A 523 7.67 8.16 -31.60
N LEU A 524 8.41 7.16 -32.08
CA LEU A 524 9.38 6.40 -31.26
C LEU A 524 10.52 7.29 -30.76
N ILE A 525 10.76 7.26 -29.44
CA ILE A 525 11.79 8.07 -28.77
C ILE A 525 13.19 7.53 -29.07
N HIS A 526 13.40 6.22 -28.92
CA HIS A 526 14.69 5.58 -29.17
C HIS A 526 14.68 4.78 -30.46
N LYS A 527 15.15 5.40 -31.55
CA LYS A 527 15.25 4.74 -32.87
C LYS A 527 16.36 3.67 -32.96
N ASN A 528 17.19 3.43 -31.93
CA ASN A 528 18.46 2.68 -32.09
C ASN A 528 18.76 1.51 -31.12
N HIS A 529 17.90 1.11 -30.17
CA HIS A 529 18.31 0.16 -29.11
C HIS A 529 17.96 -1.34 -29.31
N TYR A 530 17.81 -1.80 -30.55
CA TYR A 530 17.45 -3.21 -30.80
C TYR A 530 18.65 -4.20 -30.80
N PHE A 531 19.90 -3.75 -30.68
CA PHE A 531 21.09 -4.59 -30.97
C PHE A 531 22.04 -4.95 -29.82
N ASP A 532 21.89 -4.47 -28.59
CA ASP A 532 22.95 -4.74 -27.59
C ASP A 532 23.03 -6.19 -27.05
N ASN A 533 22.13 -7.10 -27.43
CA ASN A 533 22.17 -8.48 -26.93
C ASN A 533 22.36 -9.59 -27.97
N GLN A 534 22.61 -9.31 -29.26
CA GLN A 534 23.02 -10.36 -30.20
C GLN A 534 24.07 -9.90 -31.23
N LYS A 535 25.33 -10.21 -30.89
CA LYS A 535 26.51 -10.53 -31.73
C LYS A 535 26.98 -9.55 -32.84
N SER A 536 28.25 -9.15 -32.68
CA SER A 536 29.36 -9.32 -33.63
C SER A 536 29.06 -9.30 -35.14
N SER A 537 29.82 -8.42 -35.81
CA SER A 537 30.14 -8.35 -37.25
C SER A 537 29.46 -7.22 -38.01
N HIS A 538 30.32 -6.28 -38.44
CA HIS A 538 30.18 -5.30 -39.50
C HIS A 538 28.94 -5.43 -40.39
N TYR A 539 28.12 -4.38 -40.48
CA TYR A 539 27.55 -3.80 -41.71
C TYR A 539 26.77 -2.52 -41.36
N ASN A 540 26.62 -1.58 -42.31
CA ASN A 540 25.95 -0.29 -42.15
C ASN A 540 24.50 -0.42 -41.62
N GLN A 541 24.26 -0.09 -40.34
CA GLN A 541 23.03 -0.45 -39.61
C GLN A 541 21.92 0.63 -39.52
N ASN A 542 22.15 1.88 -39.93
CA ASN A 542 21.13 2.94 -39.76
C ASN A 542 20.02 2.93 -40.83
N THR A 543 20.27 2.39 -42.02
CA THR A 543 19.25 2.30 -43.09
C THR A 543 18.36 1.07 -42.97
N ASP A 544 18.86 -0.03 -42.40
CA ASP A 544 18.11 -1.30 -42.32
C ASP A 544 17.02 -1.25 -41.23
N PHE A 545 17.30 -0.58 -40.09
CA PHE A 545 16.33 -0.40 -39.00
C PHE A 545 15.07 0.36 -39.44
N HIS A 546 15.23 1.51 -40.09
CA HIS A 546 14.09 2.28 -40.58
C HIS A 546 13.29 1.50 -41.62
N THR A 547 13.94 0.73 -42.47
CA THR A 547 13.29 -0.03 -43.54
C THR A 547 12.51 -1.21 -42.98
N GLN A 548 13.09 -2.01 -42.09
CA GLN A 548 12.40 -3.14 -41.43
C GLN A 548 11.24 -2.67 -40.54
N HIS A 549 11.39 -1.57 -39.83
CA HIS A 549 10.33 -1.05 -38.95
C HIS A 549 9.20 -0.38 -39.73
N LEU A 550 9.50 0.25 -40.87
CA LEU A 550 8.49 0.70 -41.82
C LEU A 550 7.79 -0.47 -42.51
N GLU A 551 8.50 -1.56 -42.82
CA GLU A 551 7.91 -2.78 -43.36
C GLU A 551 6.97 -3.43 -42.35
N ILE A 552 7.39 -3.56 -41.08
CA ILE A 552 6.54 -4.05 -39.99
C ILE A 552 5.32 -3.13 -39.83
N PHE A 553 5.51 -1.80 -39.78
CA PHE A 553 4.41 -0.85 -39.72
C PHE A 553 3.46 -0.96 -40.92
N PHE A 554 3.99 -1.13 -42.14
CA PHE A 554 3.19 -1.31 -43.34
C PHE A 554 2.43 -2.63 -43.32
N LEU A 555 3.04 -3.72 -42.86
CA LEU A 555 2.41 -5.02 -42.67
C LEU A 555 1.32 -4.96 -41.59
N CYS A 556 1.57 -4.28 -40.48
CA CYS A 556 0.62 -4.02 -39.40
C CYS A 556 -0.56 -3.17 -39.91
N ALA A 557 -0.29 -2.06 -40.62
CA ALA A 557 -1.31 -1.22 -41.24
C ALA A 557 -2.14 -1.99 -42.27
N LEU A 558 -1.49 -2.82 -43.11
CA LEU A 558 -2.18 -3.69 -44.08
C LEU A 558 -3.00 -4.78 -43.39
N ARG A 559 -2.50 -5.36 -42.28
CA ARG A 559 -3.24 -6.33 -41.44
C ARG A 559 -4.45 -5.70 -40.78
N ILE A 560 -4.32 -4.51 -40.21
CA ILE A 560 -5.44 -3.74 -39.66
C ILE A 560 -6.44 -3.43 -40.77
N PHE A 561 -5.98 -2.92 -41.93
CA PHE A 561 -6.82 -2.56 -43.05
C PHE A 561 -7.60 -3.75 -43.63
N THR A 562 -6.93 -4.87 -43.87
CA THR A 562 -7.57 -6.11 -44.35
C THR A 562 -8.61 -6.62 -43.35
N LYS A 563 -8.30 -6.61 -42.05
CA LYS A 563 -9.25 -6.99 -41.00
C LYS A 563 -10.45 -6.03 -40.92
N ILE A 564 -10.24 -4.72 -41.02
CA ILE A 564 -11.33 -3.71 -41.07
C ILE A 564 -12.20 -3.92 -42.32
N PHE A 565 -11.58 -4.11 -43.49
CA PHE A 565 -12.29 -4.36 -44.75
C PHE A 565 -13.13 -5.65 -44.69
N HIS A 566 -12.61 -6.71 -44.07
CA HIS A 566 -13.38 -7.94 -43.80
C HIS A 566 -14.52 -7.73 -42.78
N MET A 567 -14.34 -6.87 -41.77
CA MET A 567 -15.43 -6.52 -40.85
C MET A 567 -16.54 -5.71 -41.51
N LYS A 568 -16.21 -4.81 -42.45
CA LYS A 568 -17.19 -4.04 -43.24
C LYS A 568 -18.13 -4.95 -44.05
N LYS A 569 -17.69 -6.16 -44.43
CA LYS A 569 -18.55 -7.18 -45.06
C LYS A 569 -19.56 -7.82 -44.10
N LYS A 570 -19.35 -7.75 -42.77
CA LYS A 570 -20.21 -8.36 -41.75
C LYS A 570 -21.08 -7.36 -40.98
N ILE A 571 -20.69 -6.09 -40.91
CA ILE A 571 -21.36 -5.08 -40.08
C ILE A 571 -21.57 -3.83 -40.94
N MET A 572 -22.84 -3.50 -41.21
CA MET A 572 -23.28 -2.22 -41.77
C MET A 572 -23.05 -1.09 -40.73
N LEU A 573 -21.80 -0.84 -40.35
CA LEU A 573 -21.44 0.37 -39.62
C LEU A 573 -21.53 1.56 -40.59
N GLY A 574 -22.17 2.64 -40.13
CA GLY A 574 -22.46 3.85 -40.88
C GLY A 574 -21.32 4.23 -41.84
N ALA A 575 -21.63 4.16 -43.13
CA ALA A 575 -20.67 4.20 -44.22
C ALA A 575 -19.89 5.52 -44.38
N HIS A 576 -20.10 6.53 -43.54
CA HIS A 576 -19.49 7.85 -43.69
C HIS A 576 -18.13 8.01 -42.99
N GLY A 577 -17.96 7.58 -41.73
CA GLY A 577 -16.68 7.79 -41.01
C GLY A 577 -15.53 6.97 -41.57
N LEU A 578 -15.76 5.67 -41.79
CA LEU A 578 -14.74 4.76 -42.34
C LEU A 578 -14.42 5.04 -43.81
N CYS A 579 -15.38 5.49 -44.63
CA CYS A 579 -15.10 5.85 -46.03
C CYS A 579 -14.33 7.16 -46.21
N VAL A 580 -14.22 8.00 -45.18
CA VAL A 580 -13.38 9.21 -45.21
C VAL A 580 -11.95 8.90 -44.73
N ILE A 581 -11.82 8.05 -43.72
CA ILE A 581 -10.51 7.68 -43.13
C ILE A 581 -9.75 6.67 -44.01
N LEU A 582 -10.45 5.73 -44.67
CA LEU A 582 -9.82 4.72 -45.54
C LEU A 582 -9.03 5.31 -46.73
N PRO A 583 -9.58 6.27 -47.51
CA PRO A 583 -8.86 6.89 -48.61
C PRO A 583 -7.66 7.72 -48.14
N GLU A 584 -7.78 8.43 -47.02
CA GLU A 584 -6.70 9.26 -46.48
C GLU A 584 -5.51 8.42 -46.00
N LEU A 585 -5.79 7.25 -45.40
CA LEU A 585 -4.78 6.24 -45.03
C LEU A 585 -4.19 5.53 -46.25
N LEU A 586 -5.00 5.19 -47.26
CA LEU A 586 -4.51 4.65 -48.54
C LEU A 586 -3.58 5.64 -49.24
N LEU A 587 -3.94 6.93 -49.29
CA LEU A 587 -3.11 8.00 -49.81
C LEU A 587 -1.82 8.16 -49.01
N LYS A 588 -1.88 8.22 -47.67
CA LYS A 588 -0.67 8.32 -46.83
C LYS A 588 0.23 7.09 -46.94
N SER A 589 -0.32 5.88 -47.11
CA SER A 589 0.44 4.65 -47.31
C SER A 589 1.06 4.54 -48.72
N LEU A 590 0.35 5.00 -49.76
CA LEU A 590 0.85 5.08 -51.13
C LEU A 590 1.91 6.17 -51.30
N PHE A 591 1.76 7.32 -50.65
CA PHE A 591 2.79 8.37 -50.61
C PHE A 591 4.07 7.88 -49.93
N PHE A 592 3.97 7.04 -48.89
CA PHE A 592 5.15 6.47 -48.23
C PHE A 592 5.89 5.45 -49.10
N LYS A 593 5.16 4.69 -49.92
CA LYS A 593 5.76 3.77 -50.92
C LYS A 593 6.58 4.50 -51.99
N SER A 594 6.29 5.79 -52.21
CA SER A 594 7.07 6.69 -53.07
C SER A 594 8.25 7.37 -52.36
N TYR A 595 8.35 7.25 -51.03
CA TYR A 595 9.46 7.81 -50.22
C TYR A 595 10.53 6.74 -49.90
N ILE A 596 10.16 5.45 -50.00
CA ILE A 596 11.07 4.29 -49.86
C ILE A 596 11.71 3.90 -51.21
N LYS A 597 11.07 4.22 -52.33
CA LYS A 597 11.69 4.19 -53.67
C LYS A 597 12.43 5.49 -53.92
#